data_AF-A0AAV8XK81-F1
#
_entry.id   AF-A0AAV8XK81-F1
#
_cell.length_a   1.000
_cell.length_b   1.000
_cell.length_c   1.000
_cell.angle_alpha   90.00
_cell.angle_beta   90.00
_cell.angle_gamma   90.00
#
_symmetry.space_group_name_H-M   'P 1'
#
loop_
_entity.id
_entity.type
_entity.pdbx_description
1 polymer ?
#
loop_
_entity_poly.entity_id
_entity_poly.type
_entity_poly.pdbx_seq_one_letter_code
_entity_poly.pdbx_strand_id
1 'polypeptide(L)'
;MAILDVSKTCVYDFHYNFMLKNYSLDRCKLLYTDTDSLINELKSDNVYKELTKNISSNLILAITNQIIGLMKDECFIGLPITHFIGLRSKITQHCMKSILHDIYSIKQTKIALNPFDDKRCRLKDSTNTLPWGHFSILQHAR
;
A
#
# COMPACT_ATOMS: atom_id res chain seq x y z
N MET A 1 -11.16 -13.77 10.20
CA MET A 1 -11.10 -12.53 11.01
C MET A 1 -11.75 -11.43 10.18
N ALA A 2 -13.07 -11.27 10.26
CA ALA A 2 -13.85 -10.50 9.27
C ALA A 2 -13.43 -9.01 9.17
N ILE A 3 -13.05 -8.39 10.29
CA ILE A 3 -12.70 -6.97 10.33
C ILE A 3 -11.46 -6.65 9.46
N LEU A 4 -10.46 -7.52 9.46
CA LEU A 4 -9.22 -7.31 8.72
C LEU A 4 -9.45 -7.41 7.21
N ASP A 5 -10.31 -8.34 6.79
CA ASP A 5 -10.63 -8.56 5.38
C ASP A 5 -11.45 -7.39 4.82
N VAL A 6 -12.35 -6.80 5.63
CA VAL A 6 -13.08 -5.58 5.28
C VAL A 6 -12.12 -4.40 5.12
N SER A 7 -11.17 -4.20 6.05
CA SER A 7 -10.17 -3.14 5.94
C SER A 7 -9.32 -3.24 4.67
N LYS A 8 -8.84 -4.45 4.33
CA LYS A 8 -8.10 -4.69 3.09
C LYS A 8 -8.93 -4.38 1.84
N THR A 9 -10.21 -4.74 1.87
CA THR A 9 -11.13 -4.49 0.75
C THR A 9 -11.25 -2.99 0.48
N CYS A 10 -11.37 -2.16 1.52
CA CYS A 10 -11.44 -0.70 1.37
C CYS A 10 -10.15 -0.12 0.74
N VAL A 11 -8.98 -0.57 1.22
CA VAL A 11 -7.67 -0.11 0.68
C VAL A 11 -7.50 -0.54 -0.79
N TYR A 12 -7.86 -1.78 -1.12
CA TYR A 12 -7.78 -2.27 -2.50
C TYR A 12 -8.79 -1.62 -3.43
N ASP A 13 -10.02 -1.36 -2.96
CA ASP A 13 -11.04 -0.65 -3.72
C ASP A 13 -10.55 0.75 -4.11
N PHE A 14 -9.97 1.49 -3.17
CA PHE A 14 -9.35 2.78 -3.47
C PHE A 14 -8.21 2.67 -4.49
N HIS A 15 -7.30 1.69 -4.35
CA HIS A 15 -6.19 1.58 -5.29
C HIS A 15 -6.61 1.16 -6.70
N TYR A 16 -7.40 0.08 -6.82
CA TYR A 16 -7.73 -0.50 -8.12
C TYR A 16 -8.88 0.25 -8.81
N ASN A 17 -9.94 0.61 -8.09
CA ASN A 17 -11.14 1.19 -8.69
C ASN A 17 -11.10 2.72 -8.76
N PHE A 18 -10.33 3.38 -7.90
CA PHE A 18 -10.17 4.83 -7.92
C PHE A 18 -8.81 5.27 -8.53
N MET A 19 -7.68 4.87 -7.95
CA MET A 19 -6.37 5.36 -8.41
C MET A 19 -6.02 4.87 -9.81
N LEU A 20 -6.08 3.56 -10.08
CA LEU A 20 -5.75 3.01 -11.41
C LEU A 20 -6.79 3.35 -12.49
N LYS A 21 -8.02 3.69 -12.09
CA LYS A 21 -9.06 4.12 -13.03
C LYS A 21 -8.85 5.56 -13.48
N ASN A 22 -8.46 6.45 -12.55
CA ASN A 22 -8.18 7.85 -12.84
C ASN A 22 -6.79 8.06 -13.47
N TYR A 23 -5.85 7.17 -13.13
CA TYR A 23 -4.49 7.18 -13.66
C TYR A 23 -4.20 5.84 -14.31
N SER A 24 -3.95 5.83 -15.63
CA SER A 24 -3.55 4.64 -16.35
C SER A 24 -2.36 3.93 -15.68
N LEU A 25 -2.24 2.61 -15.87
CA LEU A 25 -1.16 1.77 -15.32
C LEU A 25 0.25 2.32 -15.56
N ASP A 26 0.49 2.94 -16.71
CA ASP A 26 1.80 3.51 -17.04
C ASP A 26 2.13 4.79 -16.25
N ARG A 27 1.09 5.45 -15.72
CA ARG A 27 1.15 6.71 -14.97
C ARG A 27 1.02 6.52 -13.46
N CYS A 28 0.63 5.34 -12.97
CA CYS A 28 0.45 5.06 -11.54
C CYS A 28 1.08 3.73 -11.15
N LYS A 29 2.09 3.77 -10.27
CA LYS A 29 2.79 2.59 -9.77
C LYS A 29 2.79 2.58 -8.24
N LEU A 30 2.29 1.50 -7.63
CA LEU A 30 2.32 1.35 -6.19
C LEU A 30 3.76 1.11 -5.70
N LEU A 31 4.27 1.92 -4.77
CA LEU A 31 5.63 1.87 -4.21
C LEU A 31 5.68 1.20 -2.82
N TYR A 32 4.72 1.48 -1.95
CA TYR A 32 4.65 0.91 -0.62
C TYR A 32 3.20 0.84 -0.12
N THR A 33 2.93 -0.12 0.76
CA THR A 33 1.63 -0.32 1.41
C THR A 33 1.83 -0.72 2.86
N ASP A 34 1.15 -0.02 3.76
CA ASP A 34 0.98 -0.44 5.16
C ASP A 34 -0.50 -0.71 5.49
N THR A 35 -0.82 -0.89 6.77
CA THR A 35 -2.16 -1.17 7.31
C THR A 35 -3.31 -0.38 6.68
N ASP A 36 -3.07 0.89 6.41
CA ASP A 36 -4.06 1.88 6.01
C ASP A 36 -3.46 3.01 5.16
N SER A 37 -2.23 2.85 4.69
CA SER A 37 -1.51 3.85 3.90
C SER A 37 -0.93 3.27 2.60
N LEU A 38 -0.91 4.11 1.56
CA LEU A 38 -0.42 3.77 0.23
C LEU A 38 0.53 4.85 -0.26
N ILE A 39 1.68 4.44 -0.81
CA ILE A 39 2.60 5.34 -1.51
C ILE A 39 2.54 4.98 -2.99
N ASN A 40 2.04 5.90 -3.81
CA ASN A 40 1.95 5.74 -5.26
C ASN A 40 2.93 6.68 -5.96
N GLU A 41 3.68 6.15 -6.92
CA GLU A 41 4.42 6.93 -7.91
C GLU A 41 3.43 7.36 -9.00
N LEU A 42 3.28 8.66 -9.19
CA LEU A 42 2.41 9.24 -10.20
C LEU A 42 3.23 10.03 -11.22
N LYS A 43 3.02 9.75 -12.51
CA LYS A 43 3.59 10.55 -13.61
C LYS A 43 2.58 11.61 -14.05
N SER A 44 2.65 12.79 -13.46
CA SER A 44 1.81 13.95 -13.80
C SER A 44 2.54 15.25 -13.48
N ASP A 45 2.23 16.30 -14.24
CA ASP A 45 2.75 17.66 -14.01
C ASP A 45 2.14 18.29 -12.74
N ASN A 46 0.88 17.95 -12.43
CA ASN A 46 0.22 18.41 -11.21
C ASN A 46 -0.90 17.46 -10.77
N VAL A 47 -0.56 16.57 -9.84
CA VAL A 47 -1.46 15.55 -9.29
C VAL A 47 -2.71 16.17 -8.66
N TYR A 48 -2.56 17.22 -7.87
CA TYR A 48 -3.69 17.82 -7.16
C TYR A 48 -4.72 18.43 -8.11
N LYS A 49 -4.28 19.10 -9.18
CA LYS A 49 -5.19 19.63 -10.21
C LYS A 49 -5.94 18.51 -10.93
N GLU A 50 -5.25 17.42 -11.29
CA GLU A 50 -5.84 16.28 -11.99
C GLU A 50 -6.85 15.54 -11.10
N LEU A 51 -6.54 15.38 -9.80
CA LEU A 51 -7.48 14.89 -8.80
C LEU A 51 -8.71 15.81 -8.72
N THR A 52 -8.55 17.13 -8.52
CA THR A 52 -9.70 18.04 -8.39
C THR A 52 -10.62 18.07 -9.61
N LYS A 53 -10.10 17.77 -10.81
CA LYS A 53 -10.86 17.76 -12.06
C LYS A 53 -11.74 16.51 -12.23
N ASN A 54 -11.31 15.38 -11.69
CA ASN A 54 -11.98 14.08 -11.83
C ASN A 54 -12.90 13.73 -10.65
N ILE A 55 -13.09 14.64 -9.69
CA ILE A 55 -13.81 14.37 -8.46
C ILE A 55 -15.16 15.07 -8.43
N SER A 56 -16.22 14.26 -8.38
CA SER A 56 -17.48 14.61 -7.72
C SER A 56 -17.17 14.84 -6.23
N SER A 57 -17.13 16.12 -5.79
CA SER A 57 -17.19 16.69 -4.42
C SER A 57 -16.67 15.90 -3.19
N ASN A 58 -16.99 14.62 -3.04
CA ASN A 58 -16.75 13.79 -1.87
C ASN A 58 -15.27 13.39 -1.64
N LEU A 59 -14.44 13.28 -2.68
CA LEU A 59 -13.03 12.87 -2.50
C LEU A 59 -12.08 14.06 -2.23
N ILE A 60 -12.43 15.27 -2.68
CA ILE A 60 -11.74 16.50 -2.26
C ILE A 60 -12.00 16.71 -0.75
N LEU A 61 -13.20 16.36 -0.28
CA LEU A 61 -13.53 16.35 1.13
C LEU A 61 -12.73 15.30 1.94
N ALA A 62 -12.21 14.22 1.32
CA ALA A 62 -11.32 13.26 1.99
C ALA A 62 -9.86 13.74 2.10
N ILE A 63 -9.39 14.47 1.09
CA ILE A 63 -8.06 15.10 1.11
C ILE A 63 -8.02 16.19 2.19
N THR A 64 -9.15 16.84 2.46
CA THR A 64 -9.25 18.01 3.36
C THR A 64 -9.83 17.69 4.75
N ASN A 65 -10.78 16.75 4.86
CA ASN A 65 -11.47 16.39 6.10
C ASN A 65 -11.34 14.89 6.41
N GLN A 66 -11.28 14.56 7.71
CA GLN A 66 -11.24 13.17 8.19
C GLN A 66 -12.63 12.52 8.09
N ILE A 67 -12.97 12.01 6.91
CA ILE A 67 -14.19 11.20 6.70
C ILE A 67 -13.83 9.73 6.86
N ILE A 68 -14.62 9.04 7.69
CA ILE A 68 -14.48 7.60 7.92
C ILE A 68 -14.64 6.85 6.60
N GLY A 69 -13.68 5.98 6.28
CA GLY A 69 -13.71 5.12 5.09
C GLY A 69 -13.15 5.77 3.81
N LEU A 70 -12.65 7.00 3.87
CA LEU A 70 -11.95 7.64 2.75
C LEU A 70 -10.45 7.78 3.05
N MET A 71 -9.64 7.77 1.98
CA MET A 71 -8.19 7.94 2.09
C MET A 71 -7.82 9.42 2.13
N LYS A 72 -7.01 9.80 3.12
CA LYS A 72 -6.49 11.16 3.32
C LYS A 72 -5.09 11.29 2.72
N ASP A 73 -4.74 12.48 2.22
CA ASP A 73 -3.34 12.81 1.92
C ASP A 73 -2.57 13.12 3.21
N GLU A 74 -1.53 12.34 3.49
CA GLU A 74 -0.64 12.49 4.65
C GLU A 74 0.63 13.27 4.34
N CYS A 75 0.82 13.71 3.08
CA CYS A 75 1.99 14.48 2.70
C CYS A 75 1.99 15.86 3.39
N PHE A 76 3.18 16.30 3.82
CA PHE A 76 3.33 17.58 4.52
C PHE A 76 2.90 18.75 3.61
N ILE A 77 1.83 19.46 4.01
CA ILE A 77 1.31 20.66 3.33
C ILE A 77 1.03 20.40 1.83
N GLY A 78 0.56 19.19 1.46
CA GLY A 78 0.23 18.87 0.07
C GLY A 78 1.43 18.95 -0.89
N LEU A 79 2.65 18.75 -0.37
CA LEU A 79 3.85 18.63 -1.19
C LEU A 79 4.07 17.15 -1.52
N PRO A 80 4.05 16.78 -2.82
CA PRO A 80 4.24 15.39 -3.21
C PRO A 80 5.67 14.95 -2.89
N ILE A 81 5.81 13.71 -2.41
CA ILE A 81 7.11 13.09 -2.15
C ILE A 81 7.88 12.99 -3.49
N THR A 82 9.05 13.63 -3.57
CA THR A 82 9.86 13.65 -4.80
C THR A 82 10.75 12.41 -4.94
N HIS A 83 11.23 11.88 -3.82
CA HIS A 83 12.11 10.72 -3.77
C HIS A 83 11.70 9.82 -2.61
N PHE A 84 11.60 8.52 -2.88
CA PHE A 84 11.22 7.52 -1.88
C PHE A 84 12.24 6.38 -1.87
N ILE A 85 12.75 6.04 -0.69
CA ILE A 85 13.64 4.90 -0.46
C ILE A 85 13.02 4.01 0.63
N GLY A 86 12.54 2.83 0.25
CA GLY A 86 12.01 1.84 1.19
C GLY A 86 13.11 0.91 1.70
N LEU A 87 13.71 1.23 2.86
CA LEU A 87 14.71 0.36 3.49
C LEU A 87 14.06 -0.81 4.23
N ARG A 88 14.83 -1.89 4.44
CA ARG A 88 14.34 -3.11 5.10
C ARG A 88 15.42 -3.78 6.07
N SER A 89 15.45 -3.56 7.44
CA SER A 89 16.06 -4.32 8.61
C SER A 89 15.25 -5.38 9.49
N LYS A 90 15.69 -6.66 9.58
CA LYS A 90 15.01 -7.80 10.29
C LYS A 90 15.15 -7.71 11.83
N ILE A 91 14.06 -7.95 12.60
CA ILE A 91 14.06 -7.83 14.08
C ILE A 91 13.55 -9.11 14.76
N THR A 92 14.29 -9.60 15.75
CA THR A 92 13.85 -10.67 16.65
C THR A 92 13.15 -10.09 17.87
N GLN A 93 11.99 -10.63 18.23
CA GLN A 93 11.27 -10.27 19.45
C GLN A 93 10.77 -11.52 20.19
N HIS A 94 10.61 -11.42 21.51
CA HIS A 94 9.96 -12.48 22.29
C HIS A 94 8.47 -12.14 22.43
N CYS A 95 7.60 -13.12 22.17
CA CYS A 95 6.15 -12.99 22.26
C CYS A 95 5.60 -14.13 23.12
N MET A 96 4.83 -13.79 24.15
CA MET A 96 4.11 -14.77 24.94
C MET A 96 2.88 -15.25 24.16
N LYS A 97 2.73 -16.56 23.96
CA LYS A 97 1.56 -17.17 23.33
C LYS A 97 1.00 -18.28 24.21
N SER A 98 -0.33 -18.33 24.31
CA SER A 98 -1.03 -19.46 24.91
C SER A 98 -1.37 -20.49 23.84
N ILE A 99 -0.99 -21.75 24.05
CA ILE A 99 -1.34 -22.89 23.20
C ILE A 99 -1.85 -23.98 24.14
N LEU A 100 -3.08 -24.46 23.92
CA LEU A 100 -3.73 -25.48 24.77
C LEU A 100 -3.71 -25.13 26.28
N HIS A 101 -3.93 -23.86 26.61
CA HIS A 101 -3.90 -23.31 27.98
C HIS A 101 -2.53 -23.22 28.67
N ASP A 102 -1.45 -23.60 27.99
CA ASP A 102 -0.08 -23.39 28.48
C ASP A 102 0.53 -22.11 27.88
N ILE A 103 1.31 -21.38 28.69
CA ILE A 103 1.95 -20.12 28.29
C ILE A 103 3.39 -20.39 27.86
N TYR A 104 3.73 -20.00 26.63
CA TYR A 104 5.06 -20.15 26.06
C TYR A 104 5.67 -18.79 25.75
N SER A 105 6.94 -18.60 26.11
CA SER A 105 7.77 -17.49 25.60
C SER A 105 8.38 -17.91 24.27
N ILE A 106 7.81 -17.41 23.17
CA ILE A 106 8.22 -17.79 21.82
C ILE A 106 9.09 -16.67 21.24
N LYS A 107 10.34 -16.99 20.91
CA LYS A 107 11.20 -16.13 20.11
C LYS A 107 10.65 -16.09 18.67
N GLN A 108 10.08 -14.96 18.29
CA GLN A 108 9.57 -14.73 16.94
C GLN A 108 10.53 -13.82 16.19
N THR A 109 11.05 -14.34 15.09
CA THR A 109 11.80 -13.53 14.13
C THR A 109 10.78 -12.88 13.21
N LYS A 110 10.41 -11.63 13.50
CA LYS A 110 9.53 -10.90 12.59
C LYS A 110 10.38 -10.20 11.57
N ILE A 111 9.82 -10.14 10.38
CA ILE A 111 10.31 -9.20 9.42
C ILE A 111 9.81 -7.81 9.83
N ALA A 112 10.54 -7.16 10.73
CA ALA A 112 10.75 -5.74 10.46
C ALA A 112 11.60 -5.70 9.20
N LEU A 113 11.29 -4.79 8.29
CA LEU A 113 12.20 -4.33 7.26
C LEU A 113 13.15 -5.53 6.70
N ASN A 114 12.91 -6.33 5.66
CA ASN A 114 13.86 -7.34 5.08
C ASN A 114 13.96 -7.26 3.54
N PRO A 115 15.12 -7.17 2.89
CA PRO A 115 15.23 -7.00 1.44
C PRO A 115 14.52 -8.08 0.60
N PHE A 116 14.20 -9.23 1.19
CA PHE A 116 13.38 -10.29 0.60
C PHE A 116 11.93 -10.22 1.13
N ASP A 117 11.24 -9.08 0.93
CA ASP A 117 9.79 -9.01 1.23
C ASP A 117 8.95 -9.62 0.15
N ASP A 118 8.19 -10.64 0.51
CA ASP A 118 7.23 -11.27 -0.39
C ASP A 118 6.01 -10.37 -0.65
N LYS A 119 5.91 -9.20 -0.02
CA LYS A 119 4.88 -8.20 -0.36
C LYS A 119 4.98 -7.70 -1.81
N ARG A 120 6.11 -7.91 -2.49
CA ARG A 120 6.25 -7.60 -3.92
C ARG A 120 6.85 -8.78 -4.68
N CYS A 121 6.18 -9.20 -5.74
CA CYS A 121 6.66 -10.19 -6.70
C CYS A 121 7.63 -9.54 -7.69
N ARG A 122 8.85 -10.08 -7.81
CA ARG A 122 9.77 -9.72 -8.89
C ARG A 122 9.27 -10.34 -10.19
N LEU A 123 9.10 -9.53 -11.22
CA LEU A 123 8.78 -10.04 -12.55
C LEU A 123 10.02 -10.73 -13.13
N LYS A 124 9.82 -11.90 -13.77
CA LYS A 124 10.89 -12.63 -14.48
C LYS A 124 11.53 -11.68 -15.50
N ASP A 125 12.86 -11.69 -15.56
CA ASP A 125 13.67 -10.90 -16.50
C ASP A 125 13.56 -9.37 -16.40
N SER A 126 13.09 -8.82 -15.27
CA SER A 126 13.12 -7.36 -15.04
C SER A 126 13.57 -6.95 -13.63
N THR A 127 13.97 -5.68 -13.50
CA THR A 127 14.24 -5.02 -12.21
C THR A 127 12.95 -4.49 -11.56
N ASN A 128 11.82 -4.57 -12.26
CA ASN A 128 10.52 -4.12 -11.75
C ASN A 128 9.89 -5.17 -10.84
N THR A 129 9.20 -4.68 -9.81
CA THR A 129 8.49 -5.49 -8.82
C THR A 129 7.05 -5.02 -8.72
N LEU A 130 6.12 -5.97 -8.62
CA LEU A 130 4.69 -5.72 -8.47
C LEU A 130 4.23 -6.11 -7.06
N PRO A 131 3.31 -5.37 -6.41
CA PRO A 131 2.78 -5.76 -5.11
C PRO A 131 2.02 -7.10 -5.18
N TRP A 132 2.08 -7.91 -4.13
CA TRP A 132 1.33 -9.17 -4.04
C TRP A 132 -0.16 -8.90 -4.28
N GLY A 133 -0.74 -9.57 -5.26
CA GLY A 133 -2.18 -9.49 -5.57
C GLY A 133 -2.47 -8.63 -6.79
N HIS A 134 -1.42 -8.03 -7.36
CA HIS A 134 -1.50 -7.32 -8.62
C HIS A 134 -1.89 -8.28 -9.75
N PHE A 135 -2.96 -7.93 -10.49
CA PHE A 135 -3.55 -8.77 -11.54
C PHE A 135 -2.54 -9.21 -12.62
N SER A 136 -1.54 -8.37 -12.94
CA SER A 136 -0.49 -8.70 -13.91
C SER A 136 0.53 -9.74 -13.43
N ILE A 137 0.57 -10.10 -12.13
CA ILE A 137 1.48 -11.14 -11.64
C ILE A 137 1.18 -12.48 -12.31
N LEU A 138 -0.10 -12.84 -12.46
CA LEU A 138 -0.52 -14.07 -13.12
C LEU A 138 -0.18 -14.09 -14.63
N GLN A 139 -0.09 -12.92 -15.26
CA GLN A 139 0.26 -12.78 -16.68
C GLN A 139 1.75 -13.00 -16.94
N HIS A 140 2.61 -12.72 -15.97
CA HIS A 140 4.07 -12.82 -16.07
C HIS A 140 4.64 -14.11 -15.42
N ALA A 141 3.79 -14.96 -14.85
CA ALA A 141 4.18 -16.17 -14.14
C ALA A 141 4.34 -17.42 -15.05
N ARG A 142 4.31 -17.26 -16.38
CA ARG A 142 4.57 -18.34 -17.36
C ARG A 142 6.01 -18.27 -17.87
#